data_AF-A0A828QU13-F1
#
_entry.id   AF-A0A828QU13-F1
#
_cell.length_a   1.000
_cell.length_b   1.000
_cell.length_c   1.000
_cell.angle_alpha   90.00
_cell.angle_beta   90.00
_cell.angle_gamma   90.00
#
_symmetry.space_group_name_H-M   'P 1'
#
loop_
_entity.id
_entity.type
_entity.pdbx_description
1 polymer ?
#
loop_
_entity_poly.entity_id
_entity_poly.type
_entity_poly.pdbx_seq_one_letter_code
_entity_poly.pdbx_strand_id
1 'polypeptide(L)'
;MPREMFKNTISKFIYAKTKTICDELWDFRAKLINEENLPTSFFPRYDMEYIGNYGRKLEQWLNDDSRNDGAFVSFSADEKKFLLDVYDKLTFGGFLSFNDYKENEDYAERALKWLTDYTVADEIFYKKLYENNKALFEKDVSPEVTCYLADLIEAKFHTLHKKVFALFEAKIKDLDEMELFQPTKEEELKLILKHYPLSKIDFCFLPELKDKYETKEPNLFNDEELKPSKQSVEIKSYDEIMEAKLRKRGKF
;
A
#
# COMPACT_ATOMS: atom_id res chain seq x y z
N MET A 1 15.57 7.40 8.19
CA MET A 1 15.46 6.20 9.05
C MET A 1 14.24 5.42 8.60
N PRO A 2 14.27 4.08 8.53
CA PRO A 2 13.06 3.29 8.30
C PRO A 2 12.07 3.65 9.41
N ARG A 3 10.88 4.13 9.04
CA ARG A 3 9.83 4.53 9.98
C ARG A 3 9.51 3.33 10.89
N GLU A 4 9.32 3.55 12.19
CA GLU A 4 8.99 2.47 13.16
C GLU A 4 7.85 1.57 12.68
N MET A 5 6.90 2.14 11.92
CA MET A 5 5.85 1.44 11.18
C MET A 5 6.30 0.15 10.50
N PHE A 6 7.50 0.07 9.93
CA PHE A 6 7.97 -1.07 9.13
C PHE A 6 8.72 -2.17 9.87
N LYS A 7 9.21 -1.90 11.09
CA LYS A 7 10.30 -2.70 11.65
C LYS A 7 9.95 -4.16 11.94
N ASN A 8 8.69 -4.49 12.23
CA ASN A 8 8.34 -5.81 12.77
C ASN A 8 7.01 -6.43 12.28
N THR A 9 6.28 -5.80 11.37
CA THR A 9 4.87 -6.18 11.11
C THR A 9 4.49 -6.36 9.65
N ILE A 10 5.32 -5.93 8.70
CA ILE A 10 4.97 -5.99 7.28
C ILE A 10 5.04 -7.41 6.68
N SER A 11 5.90 -8.29 7.21
CA SER A 11 6.11 -9.63 6.64
C SER A 11 4.84 -10.49 6.62
N LYS A 12 3.99 -10.38 7.66
CA LYS A 12 2.71 -11.09 7.70
C LYS A 12 1.74 -10.58 6.64
N PHE A 13 1.72 -9.27 6.43
CA PHE A 13 0.90 -8.65 5.39
C PHE A 13 1.37 -9.05 4.00
N ILE A 14 2.69 -8.96 3.74
CA ILE A 14 3.28 -9.38 2.46
C ILE A 14 2.93 -10.84 2.21
N TYR A 15 3.19 -11.73 3.17
CA TYR A 15 2.85 -13.14 3.04
C TYR A 15 1.38 -13.35 2.70
N ALA A 16 0.46 -12.70 3.43
CA ALA A 16 -0.97 -12.82 3.16
C ALA A 16 -1.35 -12.31 1.75
N LYS A 17 -0.71 -11.24 1.27
CA LYS A 17 -0.96 -10.66 -0.05
C LYS A 17 -0.39 -11.48 -1.19
N THR A 18 0.76 -12.09 -1.00
CA THR A 18 1.47 -12.80 -2.08
C THR A 18 1.20 -14.30 -2.07
N LYS A 19 0.63 -14.88 -1.00
CA LYS A 19 0.51 -16.32 -0.79
C LYS A 19 0.03 -17.10 -2.03
N THR A 20 -1.09 -16.71 -2.61
CA THR A 20 -1.68 -17.44 -3.75
C THR A 20 -0.72 -17.48 -4.94
N ILE A 21 -0.17 -16.33 -5.34
CA ILE A 21 0.80 -16.23 -6.44
C ILE A 21 2.07 -17.02 -6.11
N CYS A 22 2.56 -16.96 -4.87
CA CYS A 22 3.74 -17.71 -4.45
C CYS A 22 3.52 -19.23 -4.52
N ASP A 23 2.34 -19.71 -4.10
CA ASP A 23 1.97 -21.12 -4.21
C ASP A 23 1.96 -21.55 -5.70
N GLU A 24 1.40 -20.72 -6.59
CA GLU A 24 1.40 -20.96 -8.05
C GLU A 24 2.82 -20.99 -8.65
N LEU A 25 3.68 -20.04 -8.28
CA LEU A 25 5.07 -19.96 -8.76
C LEU A 25 5.91 -21.14 -8.27
N TRP A 26 5.68 -21.58 -7.03
CA TRP A 26 6.33 -22.75 -6.47
C TRP A 26 5.95 -24.02 -7.23
N ASP A 27 4.65 -24.23 -7.48
CA ASP A 27 4.14 -25.38 -8.22
C ASP A 27 4.62 -25.38 -9.67
N PHE A 28 4.65 -24.21 -10.31
CA PHE A 28 5.19 -24.05 -11.65
C PHE A 28 6.67 -24.48 -11.71
N ARG A 29 7.49 -24.00 -10.78
CA ARG A 29 8.89 -24.39 -10.69
C ARG A 29 9.05 -25.90 -10.49
N ALA A 30 8.22 -26.52 -9.64
CA ALA A 30 8.25 -27.97 -9.43
C ALA A 30 7.91 -28.75 -10.71
N LYS A 31 6.94 -28.28 -11.50
CA LYS A 31 6.58 -28.88 -12.80
C LYS A 31 7.73 -28.77 -13.79
N LEU A 32 8.35 -27.59 -13.96
CA LEU A 32 9.48 -27.41 -14.87
C LEU A 32 10.65 -28.35 -14.58
N ILE A 33 10.99 -28.52 -13.30
CA ILE A 33 12.05 -29.44 -12.86
C ILE A 33 11.75 -30.89 -13.29
N ASN A 34 10.49 -31.32 -13.12
CA ASN A 34 10.06 -32.66 -13.47
C ASN A 34 9.99 -32.89 -14.99
N GLU A 35 9.44 -31.93 -15.75
CA GLU A 35 9.26 -32.03 -17.20
C GLU A 35 10.59 -32.01 -17.95
N GLU A 36 11.53 -31.16 -17.52
CA GLU A 36 12.84 -31.02 -18.17
C GLU A 36 13.91 -31.95 -17.57
N ASN A 37 13.56 -32.71 -16.52
CA ASN A 37 14.48 -33.58 -15.76
C ASN A 37 15.75 -32.84 -15.27
N LEU A 38 15.56 -31.59 -14.81
CA LEU A 38 16.65 -30.70 -14.41
C LEU A 38 16.82 -30.66 -12.88
N PRO A 39 18.03 -30.44 -12.35
CA PRO A 39 18.22 -30.23 -10.92
C PRO A 39 17.47 -29.00 -10.39
N THR A 40 17.04 -29.05 -9.13
CA THR A 40 16.35 -27.92 -8.45
C THR A 40 17.19 -26.64 -8.40
N SER A 41 18.52 -26.75 -8.47
CA SER A 41 19.45 -25.61 -8.52
C SER A 41 19.45 -24.86 -9.85
N PHE A 42 18.83 -25.41 -10.89
CA PHE A 42 18.80 -24.78 -12.22
C PHE A 42 17.85 -23.58 -12.27
N PHE A 43 16.76 -23.60 -11.48
CA PHE A 43 15.76 -22.54 -11.44
C PHE A 43 15.78 -21.74 -10.14
N PRO A 44 15.73 -20.40 -10.20
CA PRO A 44 15.54 -19.54 -9.03
C PRO A 44 14.28 -19.88 -8.24
N ARG A 45 14.18 -19.37 -7.02
CA ARG A 45 12.97 -19.49 -6.19
C ARG A 45 12.06 -18.30 -6.47
N TYR A 46 11.30 -18.39 -7.57
CA TYR A 46 10.43 -17.31 -8.05
C TYR A 46 9.45 -16.81 -6.98
N ASP A 47 8.93 -17.70 -6.15
CA ASP A 47 8.05 -17.39 -5.02
C ASP A 47 8.73 -16.46 -4.00
N MET A 48 9.96 -16.78 -3.60
CA MET A 48 10.73 -16.00 -2.63
C MET A 48 11.20 -14.66 -3.21
N GLU A 49 11.58 -14.65 -4.49
CA GLU A 49 11.95 -13.43 -5.21
C GLU A 49 10.76 -12.48 -5.34
N TYR A 50 9.58 -13.00 -5.68
CA TYR A 50 8.34 -12.23 -5.76
C TYR A 50 8.00 -11.59 -4.40
N ILE A 51 8.06 -12.35 -3.30
CA ILE A 51 7.86 -11.84 -1.93
C ILE A 51 8.84 -10.71 -1.62
N GLY A 52 10.13 -10.93 -1.88
CA GLY A 52 11.19 -9.95 -1.61
C GLY A 52 11.01 -8.67 -2.42
N ASN A 53 10.65 -8.79 -3.70
CA ASN A 53 10.41 -7.68 -4.60
C ASN A 53 9.18 -6.87 -4.20
N TYR A 54 8.07 -7.56 -3.88
CA TYR A 54 6.84 -6.93 -3.39
C TYR A 54 7.13 -6.10 -2.14
N GLY A 55 7.79 -6.70 -1.14
CA GLY A 55 8.14 -6.05 0.11
C GLY A 55 9.03 -4.82 -0.09
N ARG A 56 10.09 -4.97 -0.89
CA ARG A 56 11.03 -3.88 -1.20
C ARG A 56 10.36 -2.72 -1.93
N LYS A 57 9.52 -3.00 -2.94
CA LYS A 57 8.80 -1.93 -3.67
C LYS A 57 7.80 -1.20 -2.76
N LEU A 58 7.09 -1.93 -1.89
CA LEU A 58 6.16 -1.33 -0.94
C LEU A 58 6.87 -0.48 0.13
N GLU A 59 8.01 -0.95 0.64
CA GLU A 59 8.83 -0.21 1.60
C GLU A 59 9.43 1.05 0.98
N GLN A 60 9.98 0.96 -0.24
CA GLN A 60 10.49 2.11 -0.98
C GLN A 60 9.39 3.15 -1.21
N TRP A 61 8.19 2.72 -1.60
CA TRP A 61 7.06 3.62 -1.81
C TRP A 61 6.68 4.43 -0.57
N LEU A 62 6.73 3.81 0.62
CA LEU A 62 6.37 4.46 1.89
C LEU A 62 7.50 5.30 2.50
N ASN A 63 8.76 4.95 2.24
CA ASN A 63 9.92 5.55 2.90
C ASN A 63 10.76 6.49 2.03
N ASP A 64 10.67 6.39 0.70
CA ASP A 64 11.48 7.20 -0.21
C ASP A 64 10.74 8.47 -0.65
N ASP A 65 11.10 9.55 0.04
CA ASP A 65 10.55 10.89 -0.13
C ASP A 65 11.00 11.58 -1.43
N SER A 66 11.96 11.03 -2.15
CA SER A 66 12.45 11.57 -3.43
C SER A 66 11.66 11.08 -4.64
N ARG A 67 10.75 10.11 -4.43
CA ARG A 67 9.99 9.48 -5.50
C ARG A 67 8.78 10.34 -5.91
N ASN A 68 8.63 10.51 -7.21
CA ASN A 68 7.47 11.15 -7.82
C ASN A 68 6.17 10.34 -7.65
N ASP A 69 6.27 9.06 -7.25
CA ASP A 69 5.13 8.18 -6.94
C ASP A 69 5.07 7.80 -5.45
N GLY A 70 5.84 8.45 -4.57
CA GLY A 70 5.92 8.11 -3.15
C GLY A 70 4.61 8.38 -2.38
N ALA A 71 4.44 7.71 -1.24
CA ALA A 71 3.21 7.75 -0.44
C ALA A 71 2.77 9.16 0.02
N PHE A 72 3.72 10.11 0.05
CA PHE A 72 3.52 11.49 0.51
C PHE A 72 3.72 12.53 -0.58
N VAL A 73 3.78 12.13 -1.86
CA VAL A 73 4.13 13.04 -2.96
C VAL A 73 3.14 14.19 -3.14
N SER A 74 1.86 13.97 -2.83
CA SER A 74 0.78 14.96 -2.98
C SER A 74 0.50 15.80 -1.74
N PHE A 75 1.35 15.70 -0.71
CA PHE A 75 1.15 16.36 0.58
C PHE A 75 2.06 17.58 0.71
N SER A 76 1.59 18.61 1.41
CA SER A 76 2.46 19.74 1.78
C SER A 76 3.56 19.28 2.76
N ALA A 77 4.62 20.08 2.90
CA ALA A 77 5.68 19.79 3.87
C ALA A 77 5.14 19.66 5.30
N ASP A 78 4.18 20.50 5.68
CA ASP A 78 3.56 20.48 7.01
C ASP A 78 2.64 19.27 7.22
N GLU A 79 1.83 18.90 6.21
CA GLU A 79 0.97 17.71 6.27
C GLU A 79 1.80 16.44 6.39
N LYS A 80 2.87 16.35 5.59
CA LYS A 80 3.81 15.23 5.63
C LYS A 80 4.50 15.13 6.98
N LYS A 81 5.01 16.24 7.51
CA LYS A 81 5.65 16.27 8.83
C LYS A 81 4.68 15.79 9.93
N PHE A 82 3.44 16.28 9.92
CA PHE A 82 2.44 15.86 10.90
C PHE A 82 2.11 14.36 10.81
N LEU A 83 1.91 13.83 9.61
CA LEU A 83 1.69 12.39 9.41
C LEU A 83 2.88 11.56 9.88
N LEU A 84 4.10 12.02 9.61
CA LEU A 84 5.33 11.40 10.08
C LEU A 84 5.43 11.37 11.60
N ASP A 85 5.12 12.47 12.27
CA ASP A 85 5.14 12.56 13.73
C ASP A 85 4.14 11.57 14.37
N VAL A 86 2.98 11.32 13.73
CA VAL A 86 2.02 10.29 14.17
C VAL A 86 2.51 8.88 13.83
N TYR A 87 2.95 8.64 12.60
CA TYR A 87 3.38 7.32 12.14
C TYR A 87 4.67 6.83 12.79
N ASP A 88 5.48 7.71 13.38
CA ASP A 88 6.60 7.35 14.25
C ASP A 88 6.14 6.55 15.49
N LYS A 89 4.87 6.68 15.88
CA LYS A 89 4.26 5.95 17.00
C LYS A 89 3.37 4.79 16.56
N LEU A 90 3.13 4.65 15.25
CA LEU A 90 2.19 3.67 14.70
C LEU A 90 2.91 2.41 14.20
N THR A 91 2.34 1.25 14.45
CA THR A 91 2.77 0.00 13.80
C THR A 91 2.13 -0.13 12.41
N PHE A 92 2.68 -0.98 11.51
CA PHE A 92 2.01 -1.25 10.23
C PHE A 92 0.58 -1.78 10.42
N GLY A 93 0.35 -2.65 11.41
CA GLY A 93 -0.99 -3.11 11.76
C GLY A 93 -1.90 -1.96 12.20
N GLY A 94 -1.39 -1.03 13.02
CA GLY A 94 -2.11 0.18 13.40
C GLY A 94 -2.44 1.09 12.22
N PHE A 95 -1.57 1.16 11.22
CA PHE A 95 -1.87 1.85 9.96
C PHE A 95 -3.02 1.20 9.22
N LEU A 96 -3.01 -0.13 9.07
CA LEU A 96 -4.07 -0.86 8.36
C LEU A 96 -5.43 -0.75 9.08
N SER A 97 -5.43 -0.81 10.41
CA SER A 97 -6.64 -0.86 11.22
C SER A 97 -7.13 0.51 11.70
N PHE A 98 -6.52 1.61 11.27
CA PHE A 98 -6.88 2.94 11.80
C PHE A 98 -8.34 3.31 11.52
N ASN A 99 -8.83 3.06 10.31
CA ASN A 99 -10.23 3.36 9.96
C ASN A 99 -11.19 2.55 10.84
N ASP A 100 -10.87 1.27 11.11
CA ASP A 100 -11.66 0.42 12.00
C ASP A 100 -11.68 0.97 13.44
N TYR A 101 -10.52 1.42 13.95
CA TYR A 101 -10.46 2.06 15.27
C TYR A 101 -11.31 3.34 15.33
N LYS A 102 -11.37 4.12 14.25
CA LYS A 102 -12.16 5.35 14.23
C LYS A 102 -13.68 5.09 14.17
N GLU A 103 -14.09 3.93 13.65
CA GLU A 103 -15.49 3.54 13.51
C GLU A 103 -16.01 2.68 14.68
N ASN A 104 -15.12 2.13 15.51
CA ASN A 104 -15.47 1.34 16.71
C ASN A 104 -15.88 2.24 17.89
N GLU A 105 -17.07 2.06 18.46
CA GLU A 105 -17.61 2.90 19.55
C GLU A 105 -16.69 3.07 20.77
N ASP A 106 -15.88 2.06 21.12
CA ASP A 106 -14.97 2.12 22.28
C ASP A 106 -13.74 3.00 22.04
N TYR A 107 -13.35 3.18 20.76
CA TYR A 107 -12.18 3.94 20.33
C TYR A 107 -12.54 5.15 19.45
N ALA A 108 -13.80 5.26 19.03
CA ALA A 108 -14.29 6.21 18.02
C ALA A 108 -14.14 7.65 18.48
N GLU A 109 -14.28 7.92 19.78
CA GLU A 109 -14.10 9.27 20.30
C GLU A 109 -12.65 9.75 20.14
N ARG A 110 -11.64 8.88 20.35
CA ARG A 110 -10.20 9.24 20.27
C ARG A 110 -9.32 8.06 19.88
N ALA A 111 -9.34 7.66 18.61
CA ALA A 111 -8.53 6.54 18.12
C ALA A 111 -7.04 6.74 18.44
N LEU A 112 -6.42 7.88 18.16
CA LEU A 112 -5.00 8.12 18.50
C LEU A 112 -4.67 8.01 19.99
N LYS A 113 -5.65 8.04 20.89
CA LYS A 113 -5.43 7.77 22.33
C LYS A 113 -4.93 6.33 22.57
N TRP A 114 -5.32 5.36 21.75
CA TRP A 114 -4.84 3.98 21.90
C TRP A 114 -3.32 3.87 21.75
N LEU A 115 -2.68 4.82 21.07
CA LEU A 115 -1.22 4.89 20.96
C LEU A 115 -0.54 5.21 22.30
N THR A 116 -1.28 5.74 23.27
CA THR A 116 -0.76 6.29 24.53
C THR A 116 -1.48 5.76 25.79
N ASP A 117 -2.47 4.88 25.62
CA ASP A 117 -3.51 4.42 26.56
C ASP A 117 -3.10 3.99 27.98
N TYR A 118 -1.80 3.90 28.30
CA TYR A 118 -1.30 3.42 29.59
C TYR A 118 -0.47 4.43 30.40
N THR A 119 -0.44 5.71 30.01
CA THR A 119 0.32 6.74 30.76
C THR A 119 -0.37 8.10 30.74
N VAL A 120 0.04 9.03 31.61
CA VAL A 120 -0.28 10.49 31.56
C VAL A 120 0.17 11.13 30.22
N ALA A 121 0.64 10.32 29.26
CA ALA A 121 1.11 10.71 27.96
C ALA A 121 0.00 11.17 27.03
N ASP A 122 -1.29 10.89 27.25
CA ASP A 122 -2.35 11.32 26.33
C ASP A 122 -2.36 12.84 26.15
N GLU A 123 -2.52 13.60 27.23
CA GLU A 123 -2.53 15.07 27.18
C GLU A 123 -1.20 15.62 26.66
N ILE A 124 -0.09 14.99 27.06
CA ILE A 124 1.25 15.38 26.63
C ILE A 124 1.45 15.10 25.12
N PHE A 125 0.89 14.02 24.59
CA PHE A 125 1.01 13.60 23.20
C PHE A 125 0.25 14.55 22.29
N TYR A 126 -1.04 14.80 22.55
CA TYR A 126 -1.82 15.74 21.77
C TYR A 126 -1.23 17.15 21.85
N LYS A 127 -0.81 17.59 23.04
CA LYS A 127 -0.16 18.90 23.21
C LYS A 127 1.13 19.02 22.40
N LYS A 128 2.06 18.06 22.53
CA LYS A 128 3.32 18.07 21.78
C LYS A 128 3.09 17.97 20.27
N LEU A 129 2.15 17.13 19.84
CA LEU A 129 1.85 16.93 18.43
C LEU A 129 1.31 18.22 17.80
N TYR A 130 0.44 18.94 18.50
CA TYR A 130 -0.01 20.27 18.09
C TYR A 130 1.12 21.30 18.09
N GLU A 131 1.86 21.44 19.19
CA GLU A 131 2.95 22.42 19.31
C GLU A 131 4.00 22.24 18.22
N ASN A 132 4.37 20.99 17.92
CA ASN A 132 5.33 20.65 16.87
C ASN A 132 4.80 20.87 15.45
N ASN A 133 3.49 20.96 15.26
CA ASN A 133 2.84 21.07 13.95
C ASN A 133 1.88 22.27 13.90
N LYS A 134 2.16 23.31 14.69
CA LYS A 134 1.27 24.47 14.86
C LYS A 134 0.92 25.15 13.54
N ALA A 135 1.88 25.23 12.61
CA ALA A 135 1.70 25.83 11.28
C ALA A 135 0.59 25.15 10.45
N LEU A 136 0.28 23.88 10.75
CA LEU A 136 -0.77 23.12 10.06
C LEU A 136 -2.19 23.50 10.52
N PHE A 137 -2.31 24.20 11.66
CA PHE A 137 -3.58 24.56 12.26
C PHE A 137 -3.80 26.08 12.19
N GLU A 138 -4.84 26.50 11.46
CA GLU A 138 -5.13 27.92 11.19
C GLU A 138 -5.63 28.72 12.41
N LYS A 139 -5.94 28.05 13.53
CA LYS A 139 -6.45 28.68 14.75
C LYS A 139 -5.45 28.55 15.89
N ASP A 140 -5.09 29.68 16.49
CA ASP A 140 -4.39 29.70 17.77
C ASP A 140 -5.35 29.21 18.86
N VAL A 141 -5.32 27.91 19.14
CA VAL A 141 -6.07 27.31 20.25
C VAL A 141 -5.26 27.50 21.54
N SER A 142 -5.90 28.00 22.61
CA SER A 142 -5.25 27.95 23.94
C SER A 142 -4.97 26.48 24.30
N PRO A 143 -3.70 26.10 24.57
CA PRO A 143 -3.32 24.70 24.85
C PRO A 143 -3.95 24.12 26.14
N GLU A 144 -4.67 24.92 26.91
CA GLU A 144 -5.25 24.57 28.21
C GLU A 144 -6.58 23.81 28.09
N VAL A 145 -7.19 23.75 26.90
CA VAL A 145 -8.44 22.99 26.64
C VAL A 145 -8.10 21.69 25.90
N THR A 146 -7.67 20.67 26.64
CA THR A 146 -7.16 19.39 26.11
C THR A 146 -8.18 18.60 25.30
N CYS A 147 -9.48 18.69 25.61
CA CYS A 147 -10.53 18.00 24.86
C CYS A 147 -10.70 18.53 23.42
N TYR A 148 -10.72 19.84 23.24
CA TYR A 148 -10.83 20.47 21.92
C TYR A 148 -9.59 20.24 21.05
N LEU A 149 -8.42 20.15 21.68
CA LEU A 149 -7.15 19.87 21.00
C LEU A 149 -7.10 18.47 20.40
N ALA A 150 -7.56 17.47 21.16
CA ALA A 150 -7.60 16.08 20.69
C ALA A 150 -8.52 15.94 19.47
N ASP A 151 -9.72 16.54 19.52
CA ASP A 151 -10.68 16.48 18.40
C ASP A 151 -10.13 17.11 17.12
N LEU A 152 -9.41 18.24 17.25
CA LEU A 152 -8.77 18.93 16.13
C LEU A 152 -7.67 18.07 15.48
N ILE A 153 -6.81 17.46 16.30
CA ILE A 153 -5.73 16.58 15.84
C ILE A 153 -6.31 15.33 15.16
N GLU A 154 -7.28 14.69 15.79
CA GLU A 154 -7.94 13.48 15.28
C GLU A 154 -8.61 13.74 13.94
N ALA A 155 -9.36 14.84 13.81
CA ALA A 155 -10.01 15.21 12.56
C ALA A 155 -8.99 15.46 11.44
N LYS A 156 -7.88 16.16 11.75
CA LYS A 156 -6.82 16.42 10.77
C LYS A 156 -6.10 15.13 10.38
N PHE A 157 -5.73 14.30 11.34
CA PHE A 157 -5.07 13.02 11.09
C PHE A 157 -5.94 12.09 10.27
N HIS A 158 -7.19 11.86 10.66
CA HIS A 158 -8.10 10.97 9.93
C HIS A 158 -8.29 11.41 8.48
N THR A 159 -8.42 12.71 8.22
CA THR A 159 -8.52 13.25 6.87
C THR A 159 -7.28 12.94 6.03
N LEU A 160 -6.08 13.16 6.60
CA LEU A 160 -4.82 12.91 5.90
C LEU A 160 -4.50 11.42 5.75
N HIS A 161 -4.78 10.63 6.80
CA HIS A 161 -4.63 9.18 6.80
C HIS A 161 -5.46 8.56 5.69
N LYS A 162 -6.73 8.94 5.53
CA LYS A 162 -7.58 8.45 4.44
C LYS A 162 -6.98 8.69 3.06
N LYS A 163 -6.35 9.85 2.85
CA LYS A 163 -5.64 10.13 1.59
C LYS A 163 -4.46 9.17 1.39
N VAL A 164 -3.60 9.00 2.41
CA VAL A 164 -2.46 8.06 2.33
C VAL A 164 -2.94 6.62 2.12
N PHE A 165 -4.00 6.22 2.80
CA PHE A 165 -4.57 4.88 2.72
C PHE A 165 -5.12 4.58 1.33
N ALA A 166 -5.82 5.52 0.70
CA ALA A 166 -6.27 5.37 -0.69
C ALA A 166 -5.09 5.20 -1.67
N LEU A 167 -3.99 5.94 -1.46
CA LEU A 167 -2.76 5.76 -2.25
C LEU A 167 -2.10 4.40 -1.99
N PHE A 168 -2.13 3.93 -0.74
CA PHE A 168 -1.66 2.59 -0.38
C PHE A 168 -2.47 1.51 -1.09
N GLU A 169 -3.80 1.58 -1.08
CA GLU A 169 -4.65 0.62 -1.77
C GLU A 169 -4.40 0.60 -3.28
N ALA A 170 -4.20 1.77 -3.89
CA ALA A 170 -3.77 1.86 -5.29
C ALA A 170 -2.41 1.18 -5.49
N LYS A 171 -1.44 1.45 -4.61
CA LYS A 171 -0.11 0.84 -4.70
C LYS A 171 -0.15 -0.68 -4.58
N ILE A 172 -1.01 -1.22 -3.71
CA ILE A 172 -1.20 -2.67 -3.58
C ILE A 172 -1.70 -3.27 -4.89
N LYS A 173 -2.66 -2.62 -5.57
CA LYS A 173 -3.15 -3.07 -6.88
C LYS A 173 -2.05 -3.04 -7.93
N ASP A 174 -1.26 -1.98 -7.99
CA ASP A 174 -0.11 -1.89 -8.92
C ASP A 174 0.90 -3.02 -8.67
N LEU A 175 1.09 -3.42 -7.41
CA LEU A 175 2.00 -4.51 -7.05
C LEU A 175 1.42 -5.89 -7.35
N ASP A 176 0.09 -6.06 -7.34
CA ASP A 176 -0.57 -7.30 -7.78
C ASP A 176 -0.38 -7.56 -9.28
N GLU A 177 -0.08 -6.51 -10.05
CA GLU A 177 0.22 -6.58 -11.49
C GLU A 177 1.73 -6.68 -11.80
N MET A 178 2.58 -6.77 -10.76
CA MET A 178 4.03 -6.87 -10.93
C MET A 178 4.43 -8.10 -11.75
N GLU A 179 5.52 -7.96 -12.48
CA GLU A 179 6.16 -9.06 -13.19
C GLU A 179 6.49 -10.21 -12.24
N LEU A 180 6.26 -11.43 -12.71
CA LEU A 180 6.40 -12.63 -11.89
C LEU A 180 7.81 -13.20 -11.93
N PHE A 181 8.54 -12.93 -13.02
CA PHE A 181 9.84 -13.55 -13.28
C PHE A 181 10.89 -12.49 -13.59
N GLN A 182 12.10 -12.70 -13.06
CA GLN A 182 13.30 -11.91 -13.37
C GLN A 182 14.41 -12.86 -13.84
N PRO A 183 14.26 -13.50 -15.01
CA PRO A 183 15.19 -14.53 -15.46
C PRO A 183 16.60 -13.97 -15.60
N THR A 184 17.59 -14.79 -15.27
CA THR A 184 19.01 -14.40 -15.30
C THR A 184 19.76 -15.03 -16.47
N LYS A 185 19.13 -15.94 -17.21
CA LYS A 185 19.69 -16.64 -18.37
C LYS A 185 18.67 -16.77 -19.50
N GLU A 186 19.13 -16.82 -20.74
CA GLU A 186 18.24 -16.96 -21.92
C GLU A 186 17.53 -18.33 -21.94
N GLU A 187 18.18 -19.40 -21.51
CA GLU A 187 17.59 -20.75 -21.46
C GLU A 187 16.40 -20.81 -20.50
N GLU A 188 16.54 -20.16 -19.34
CA GLU A 188 15.47 -20.01 -18.35
C GLU A 188 14.27 -19.28 -18.95
N LEU A 189 14.53 -18.12 -19.58
CA LEU A 189 13.50 -17.33 -20.25
C LEU A 189 12.74 -18.16 -21.30
N LYS A 190 13.44 -18.94 -22.13
CA LYS A 190 12.81 -19.81 -23.15
C LYS A 190 11.84 -20.82 -22.54
N LEU A 191 12.16 -21.36 -21.35
CA LEU A 191 11.30 -22.32 -20.66
C LEU A 191 10.08 -21.63 -20.05
N ILE A 192 10.27 -20.46 -19.43
CA ILE A 192 9.15 -19.67 -18.87
C ILE A 192 8.17 -19.26 -19.97
N LEU A 193 8.67 -18.81 -21.12
CA LEU A 193 7.84 -18.36 -22.26
C LEU A 193 7.01 -19.48 -22.91
N LYS A 194 7.25 -20.76 -22.59
CA LYS A 194 6.34 -21.85 -22.97
C LYS A 194 5.00 -21.79 -22.22
N HIS A 195 4.96 -21.13 -21.06
CA HIS A 195 3.83 -21.17 -20.12
C HIS A 195 3.28 -19.79 -19.73
N TYR A 196 4.09 -18.73 -19.83
CA TYR A 196 3.70 -17.37 -19.45
C TYR A 196 3.99 -16.37 -20.58
N PRO A 197 3.16 -15.33 -20.73
CA PRO A 197 3.38 -14.28 -21.72
C PRO A 197 4.55 -13.37 -21.34
N LEU A 198 5.09 -12.63 -22.32
CA LEU A 198 6.19 -11.67 -22.11
C LEU A 198 5.87 -10.61 -21.06
N SER A 199 4.60 -10.23 -20.91
CA SER A 199 4.16 -9.24 -19.92
C SER A 199 4.39 -9.66 -18.46
N LYS A 200 4.68 -10.94 -18.19
CA LYS A 200 5.03 -11.43 -16.85
C LYS A 200 6.54 -11.46 -16.59
N ILE A 201 7.35 -11.01 -17.55
CA ILE A 201 8.81 -11.05 -17.49
C ILE A 201 9.36 -9.64 -17.28
N ASP A 202 10.18 -9.48 -16.24
CA ASP A 202 11.04 -8.32 -16.08
C ASP A 202 12.43 -8.62 -16.64
N PHE A 203 12.81 -7.87 -17.67
CA PHE A 203 14.07 -8.00 -18.40
C PHE A 203 15.25 -7.28 -17.72
N CYS A 204 15.14 -6.83 -16.48
CA CYS A 204 16.19 -6.06 -15.80
C CYS A 204 17.58 -6.71 -15.81
N PHE A 205 17.67 -8.05 -15.80
CA PHE A 205 18.93 -8.79 -15.88
C PHE A 205 19.33 -9.24 -17.28
N LEU A 206 18.41 -9.19 -18.25
CA LEU A 206 18.64 -9.58 -19.65
C LEU A 206 18.10 -8.51 -20.61
N PRO A 207 18.47 -7.23 -20.45
CA PRO A 207 17.85 -6.12 -21.20
C PRO A 207 18.01 -6.27 -22.71
N GLU A 208 19.12 -6.85 -23.16
CA GLU A 208 19.41 -7.10 -24.58
C GLU A 208 18.46 -8.10 -25.25
N LEU A 209 17.77 -8.92 -24.46
CA LEU A 209 16.82 -9.90 -24.99
C LEU A 209 15.41 -9.35 -25.15
N LYS A 210 15.10 -8.18 -24.58
CA LYS A 210 13.75 -7.61 -24.63
C LYS A 210 13.26 -7.42 -26.08
N ASP A 211 14.03 -6.68 -26.87
CA ASP A 211 13.67 -6.38 -28.27
C ASP A 211 13.61 -7.65 -29.14
N LYS A 212 14.44 -8.65 -28.84
CA LYS A 212 14.52 -9.92 -29.57
C LYS A 212 13.22 -10.72 -29.47
N TYR A 213 12.52 -10.65 -28.34
CA TYR A 213 11.28 -11.38 -28.12
C TYR A 213 10.04 -10.53 -28.40
N GLU A 214 10.08 -9.21 -28.15
CA GLU A 214 8.98 -8.29 -28.50
C GLU A 214 8.73 -8.24 -30.02
N THR A 215 9.78 -8.33 -30.84
CA THR A 215 9.66 -8.34 -32.31
C THR A 215 9.21 -9.69 -32.89
N LYS A 216 9.10 -10.73 -32.05
CA LYS A 216 8.85 -12.12 -32.45
C LYS A 216 7.51 -12.68 -31.99
N GLU A 217 6.57 -11.90 -31.45
CA GLU A 217 5.22 -12.43 -31.16
C GLU A 217 4.35 -12.51 -32.44
N PRO A 218 4.11 -13.69 -33.03
CA PRO A 218 2.81 -13.99 -33.61
C PRO A 218 1.86 -14.34 -32.46
N ASN A 219 0.72 -13.66 -32.40
CA ASN A 219 -0.43 -13.95 -31.54
C ASN A 219 -0.60 -15.46 -31.29
N LEU A 220 -0.18 -15.95 -30.12
CA LEU A 220 -0.37 -17.34 -29.69
C LEU A 220 -1.25 -17.47 -28.44
N PHE A 221 -1.66 -16.34 -27.85
CA PHE A 221 -2.66 -16.30 -26.80
C PHE A 221 -3.93 -15.66 -27.38
N ASN A 222 -4.96 -16.48 -27.63
CA ASN A 222 -6.28 -15.99 -28.03
C ASN A 222 -6.88 -15.20 -26.86
N ASP A 223 -7.27 -13.94 -27.12
CA ASP A 223 -8.00 -13.04 -26.23
C ASP A 223 -9.48 -13.44 -26.01
N GLU A 224 -9.74 -14.72 -25.74
CA GLU A 224 -11.08 -15.20 -25.38
C GLU A 224 -11.05 -15.94 -24.05
N GLU A 225 -10.84 -15.20 -22.95
CA GLU A 225 -11.50 -15.48 -21.66
C GLU A 225 -11.10 -14.39 -20.65
N LEU A 226 -11.88 -13.29 -20.62
CA LEU A 226 -12.19 -12.46 -19.46
C LEU A 226 -12.93 -11.19 -19.93
N LYS A 227 -14.24 -11.32 -20.19
CA LYS A 227 -15.12 -10.14 -20.27
C LYS A 227 -15.80 -9.94 -18.91
N PRO A 228 -15.60 -8.82 -18.21
CA PRO A 228 -16.51 -8.42 -17.15
C PRO A 228 -17.78 -7.83 -17.76
N SER A 229 -18.94 -8.27 -17.29
CA SER A 229 -20.23 -7.69 -17.61
C SER A 229 -20.31 -6.24 -17.13
N LYS A 230 -20.60 -5.30 -18.04
CA LYS A 230 -20.95 -3.93 -17.67
C LYS A 230 -22.30 -3.91 -16.94
N GLN A 231 -22.27 -3.64 -15.64
CA GLN A 231 -23.36 -2.98 -14.94
C GLN A 231 -22.83 -1.66 -14.39
N SER A 232 -23.19 -0.57 -15.05
CA SER A 232 -22.97 0.79 -14.54
C SER A 232 -23.95 1.05 -13.40
N VAL A 233 -23.43 1.07 -12.17
CA VAL A 233 -24.13 1.68 -11.03
C VAL A 233 -23.66 3.12 -10.95
N GLU A 234 -24.56 4.08 -11.17
CA GLU A 234 -24.30 5.48 -10.87
C GLU A 234 -24.13 5.64 -9.35
N ILE A 235 -22.88 5.83 -8.94
CA ILE A 235 -22.53 6.17 -7.55
C ILE A 235 -22.64 7.69 -7.44
N LYS A 236 -23.66 8.18 -6.73
CA LYS A 236 -23.76 9.59 -6.35
C LYS A 236 -22.62 9.97 -5.43
N SER A 237 -22.04 11.15 -5.62
CA SER A 237 -20.89 11.58 -4.84
C SER A 237 -21.27 11.83 -3.37
N TYR A 238 -20.31 11.68 -2.46
CA TYR A 238 -20.51 11.93 -1.04
C TYR A 238 -20.99 13.38 -0.77
N ASP A 239 -20.57 14.33 -1.59
CA ASP A 239 -20.98 15.73 -1.48
C ASP A 239 -22.47 15.92 -1.83
N GLU A 240 -23.00 15.17 -2.81
CA GLU A 240 -24.44 15.17 -3.14
C GLU A 240 -25.29 14.56 -2.01
N ILE A 241 -24.76 13.56 -1.30
CA ILE A 241 -25.42 12.93 -0.15
C ILE A 241 -25.42 13.88 1.07
N MET A 242 -24.35 14.64 1.27
CA MET A 242 -24.22 15.59 2.37
C MET A 242 -25.05 16.87 2.16
N GLU A 243 -25.12 17.40 0.94
CA GLU A 243 -26.04 18.50 0.61
C GLU A 243 -27.50 18.11 0.83
N ALA A 244 -27.90 16.89 0.45
CA ALA A 244 -29.26 16.40 0.66
C ALA A 244 -29.60 16.21 2.15
N LYS A 245 -28.63 15.81 2.98
CA LYS A 245 -28.80 15.70 4.44
C LYS A 245 -28.87 17.06 5.14
N LEU A 246 -28.13 18.06 4.65
CA LEU A 246 -28.18 19.42 5.17
C LEU A 246 -29.48 20.15 4.81
N ARG A 247 -30.01 19.95 3.58
CA ARG A 247 -31.33 20.48 3.18
C ARG A 247 -32.49 19.87 3.98
N LYS A 248 -32.42 18.58 4.35
CA LYS A 248 -33.44 17.92 5.19
C LYS A 248 -33.43 18.35 6.66
N ARG A 249 -32.35 18.97 7.15
CA ARG A 249 -32.21 19.42 8.55
C ARG A 249 -32.54 20.91 8.77
N GLY A 250 -33.10 21.60 7.77
CA GLY A 250 -33.67 22.93 7.96
C GLY A 250 -32.67 23.99 8.44
N LYS A 251 -31.51 24.09 7.80
CA LYS A 251 -30.63 25.25 7.93
C LYS A 251 -30.28 25.82 6.55
N PHE A 252 -31.28 26.46 5.95
CA PHE A 252 -31.16 27.72 5.23
C PHE A 252 -32.29 28.61 5.75
#